data_AF-A6M099-F1
#
_entry.id   AF-A6M099-F1
#
_cell.length_a   1.000
_cell.length_b   1.000
_cell.length_c   1.000
_cell.angle_alpha   90.00
_cell.angle_beta   90.00
_cell.angle_gamma   90.00
#
_symmetry.space_group_name_H-M   'P 1'
#
loop_
_entity.id
_entity.type
_entity.pdbx_description
1 polymer ?
#
loop_
_entity_poly.entity_id
_entity_poly.type
_entity_poly.pdbx_seq_one_letter_code
_entity_poly.pdbx_strand_id
1 'polypeptide(L)'
;MKINNKVFLIVSIIFSGLTIISIFFIHSDIAFIFLGFSLLFGGLDEINLLKSMDSEETNKGSKTGGIIAIVAGLFIIITYIVRLLS
;
A
#
# COMPACT_ATOMS: atom_id res chain seq x y z
N MET A 1 -14.93 -16.41 2.48
CA MET A 1 -13.54 -15.88 2.46
C MET A 1 -13.23 -15.07 1.19
N LYS A 2 -14.13 -14.18 0.74
CA LYS A 2 -13.93 -13.32 -0.47
C LYS A 2 -14.06 -11.81 -0.19
N ILE A 3 -14.51 -11.42 1.00
CA ILE A 3 -14.83 -10.02 1.34
C ILE A 3 -13.57 -9.25 1.75
N ASN A 4 -12.64 -9.85 2.51
CA ASN A 4 -11.44 -9.15 2.98
C ASN A 4 -10.47 -8.71 1.86
N ASN A 5 -10.33 -9.47 0.76
CA ASN A 5 -9.48 -9.05 -0.36
C ASN A 5 -9.95 -7.72 -0.95
N LYS A 6 -11.25 -7.59 -1.20
CA LYS A 6 -11.79 -6.38 -1.81
C LYS A 6 -11.59 -5.13 -0.95
N VAL A 7 -11.53 -5.27 0.38
CA VAL A 7 -11.34 -4.14 1.28
C VAL A 7 -9.95 -3.53 1.09
N PHE A 8 -8.89 -4.34 1.05
CA PHE A 8 -7.52 -3.82 0.88
C PHE A 8 -7.34 -3.13 -0.47
N LEU A 9 -7.88 -3.74 -1.54
CA LEU A 9 -7.89 -3.11 -2.86
C LEU A 9 -8.62 -1.76 -2.87
N ILE A 10 -9.84 -1.70 -2.32
CA ILE A 10 -10.64 -0.46 -2.28
C ILE A 10 -9.90 0.63 -1.50
N VAL A 11 -9.33 0.28 -0.34
CA VAL A 11 -8.59 1.24 0.50
C VAL A 11 -7.33 1.73 -0.24
N SER A 12 -6.59 0.84 -0.91
CA SER A 12 -5.43 1.23 -1.71
C SER A 12 -5.79 2.19 -2.85
N ILE A 13 -6.92 1.95 -3.54
CA ILE A 13 -7.42 2.85 -4.59
C ILE A 13 -7.78 4.23 -4.03
N ILE A 14 -8.47 4.28 -2.88
CA ILE A 14 -8.82 5.55 -2.23
C ILE A 14 -7.56 6.34 -1.89
N PHE A 15 -6.57 5.71 -1.24
CA PHE A 15 -5.31 6.38 -0.90
C PHE A 15 -4.51 6.79 -2.14
N SER A 16 -4.56 6.02 -3.23
CA SER A 16 -3.96 6.41 -4.52
C SER A 16 -4.62 7.67 -5.08
N GLY A 17 -5.96 7.74 -5.04
CA GLY A 17 -6.70 8.95 -5.43
C GLY A 17 -6.34 10.16 -4.56
N LEU A 18 -6.30 9.96 -3.25
CA LEU A 18 -5.88 11.01 -2.30
C LEU A 18 -4.43 11.46 -2.52
N THR A 19 -3.54 10.55 -2.91
CA THR A 19 -2.15 10.87 -3.25
C THR A 19 -2.11 11.85 -4.42
N ILE A 20 -2.81 11.55 -5.52
CA ILE A 20 -2.87 12.41 -6.71
C ILE A 20 -3.42 13.79 -6.33
N ILE A 21 -4.54 13.84 -5.61
CA ILE A 21 -5.14 15.11 -5.16
C ILE A 21 -4.13 15.90 -4.30
N SER A 22 -3.44 15.22 -3.38
CA SER A 22 -2.54 15.90 -2.44
C SER A 22 -1.29 16.45 -3.11
N ILE A 23 -0.77 15.81 -4.17
CA ILE A 23 0.36 16.31 -4.96
C ILE A 23 0.03 17.68 -5.58
N PHE A 24 -1.19 17.85 -6.09
CA PHE A 24 -1.58 19.08 -6.79
C PHE A 24 -2.20 20.15 -5.89
N PHE A 25 -2.86 19.77 -4.79
CA PHE A 25 -3.73 20.69 -4.05
C PHE A 25 -3.41 20.88 -2.56
N ILE A 26 -2.54 20.06 -1.95
CA ILE A 26 -2.33 20.10 -0.49
C ILE A 26 -0.86 20.34 -0.15
N HIS A 27 -0.07 19.27 -0.04
CA HIS A 27 1.33 19.33 0.33
C HIS A 27 1.98 18.00 -0.06
N SER A 28 3.21 18.05 -0.54
CA SER A 28 3.95 16.87 -0.98
C SER A 28 4.13 15.87 0.17
N ASP A 29 4.43 16.33 1.38
CA ASP A 29 4.59 15.44 2.54
C ASP A 29 3.32 14.64 2.88
N ILE A 30 2.14 15.28 2.80
CA ILE A 30 0.85 14.59 3.00
C ILE A 30 0.58 13.61 1.86
N ALA A 31 0.94 13.98 0.62
CA ALA A 31 0.82 13.08 -0.51
C ALA A 31 1.69 11.82 -0.35
N PHE A 32 2.91 11.96 0.16
CA PHE A 32 3.78 10.81 0.42
C PHE A 32 3.25 9.92 1.53
N ILE A 33 2.59 10.47 2.56
CA ILE A 33 1.89 9.65 3.56
C ILE A 33 0.77 8.82 2.91
N PHE A 34 -0.05 9.43 2.05
CA PHE A 34 -1.09 8.70 1.32
C PHE A 34 -0.52 7.65 0.35
N LEU A 35 0.61 7.95 -0.30
CA LEU A 35 1.33 6.99 -1.12
C LEU A 35 1.79 5.78 -0.28
N GLY A 36 2.33 6.05 0.91
CA GLY A 36 2.76 4.99 1.84
C GLY A 36 1.60 4.09 2.26
N PHE A 37 0.41 4.65 2.53
CA PHE A 37 -0.79 3.85 2.79
C PHE A 37 -1.24 3.06 1.55
N SER A 38 -1.21 3.66 0.35
CA SER A 38 -1.55 2.95 -0.89
C SER A 38 -0.67 1.72 -1.09
N LEU A 39 0.65 1.85 -0.89
CA LEU A 39 1.62 0.75 -0.97
C LEU A 39 1.39 -0.31 0.09
N LEU A 40 1.10 0.10 1.33
CA LEU A 40 0.83 -0.82 2.44
C LEU A 40 -0.40 -1.68 2.17
N PHE A 41 -1.52 -1.06 1.76
CA PHE A 41 -2.74 -1.80 1.46
C PHE A 41 -2.66 -2.58 0.15
N GLY A 42 -1.96 -2.07 -0.86
CA GLY A 42 -1.70 -2.79 -2.11
C GLY A 42 -0.87 -4.06 -1.88
N GLY A 43 0.18 -3.98 -1.05
CA GLY A 43 0.98 -5.15 -0.69
C GLY A 43 0.20 -6.18 0.14
N LEU A 44 -0.69 -5.73 1.04
CA LEU A 44 -1.59 -6.63 1.79
C LEU A 44 -2.59 -7.34 0.85
N ASP A 45 -3.14 -6.63 -0.13
CA ASP A 45 -4.02 -7.22 -1.14
C ASP A 45 -3.27 -8.28 -1.97
N GLU A 46 -2.06 -7.96 -2.43
CA GLU A 46 -1.21 -8.88 -3.19
C GLU A 46 -0.92 -10.17 -2.40
N ILE A 47 -0.47 -10.06 -1.13
CA ILE A 47 -0.21 -11.24 -0.29
C ILE A 47 -1.50 -12.07 -0.08
N ASN A 48 -2.64 -11.41 0.11
CA ASN A 48 -3.89 -12.10 0.42
C ASN A 48 -4.52 -12.74 -0.83
N LEU A 49 -4.31 -12.17 -2.03
CA LEU A 49 -4.63 -12.80 -3.32
C LEU A 49 -3.80 -14.05 -3.54
N LEU A 50 -2.49 -14.00 -3.30
CA LEU A 50 -1.61 -15.14 -3.51
C LEU A 50 -1.84 -16.28 -2.52
N LYS A 51 -2.27 -15.97 -1.30
CA LYS A 51 -2.71 -16.99 -0.34
C LYS A 51 -3.92 -17.79 -0.85
N SER A 52 -4.69 -17.24 -1.78
CA SER A 52 -5.85 -17.91 -2.40
C SER A 52 -5.53 -18.66 -3.70
N MET A 53 -4.32 -18.54 -4.24
CA MET A 53 -3.90 -19.18 -5.49
C MET A 53 -2.92 -20.34 -5.21
N ASP A 54 -3.27 -21.53 -5.69
CA ASP A 54 -2.66 -22.82 -5.33
C ASP A 54 -1.31 -23.12 -6.05
N SER A 55 -0.74 -22.16 -6.78
CA SER A 55 0.50 -22.36 -7.54
C SER A 55 1.74 -21.96 -6.73
N GLU A 56 2.50 -22.93 -6.21
CA GLU A 56 3.66 -22.71 -5.32
C GLU A 56 4.76 -21.79 -5.88
N GLU A 57 5.02 -21.81 -7.20
CA GLU A 57 6.08 -20.99 -7.82
C GLU A 57 5.68 -19.51 -7.98
N THR A 58 4.49 -19.23 -8.53
CA THR A 58 3.97 -17.86 -8.65
C THR A 58 3.76 -17.21 -7.28
N ASN A 59 3.46 -18.03 -6.25
CA ASN A 59 3.21 -17.58 -4.89
C ASN A 59 4.48 -17.00 -4.23
N LYS A 60 5.67 -17.56 -4.46
CA LYS A 60 6.92 -17.07 -3.81
C LYS A 60 7.35 -15.69 -4.31
N GLY A 61 7.34 -15.47 -5.63
CA GLY A 61 7.80 -14.21 -6.23
C GLY A 61 6.89 -13.03 -5.89
N SER A 62 5.58 -13.19 -6.11
CA SER A 62 4.61 -12.12 -5.87
C SER A 62 4.40 -11.87 -4.36
N LYS A 63 4.59 -12.89 -3.49
CA LYS A 63 4.51 -12.69 -2.03
C LYS A 63 5.68 -11.85 -1.52
N THR A 64 6.84 -11.98 -2.16
CA THR A 64 8.00 -11.12 -1.90
C THR A 64 7.69 -9.68 -2.32
N GLY A 65 7.06 -9.48 -3.47
CA GLY A 65 6.59 -8.17 -3.94
C GLY A 65 5.67 -7.47 -2.93
N GLY A 66 4.64 -8.17 -2.47
CA GLY A 66 3.70 -7.62 -1.49
C GLY A 66 4.36 -7.29 -0.15
N ILE A 67 5.32 -8.10 0.33
CA ILE A 67 6.08 -7.80 1.55
C ILE A 67 6.94 -6.55 1.37
N ILE A 68 7.64 -6.42 0.23
CA ILE A 68 8.45 -5.23 -0.07
C ILE A 68 7.58 -3.99 -0.10
N ALA A 69 6.40 -4.05 -0.73
CA ALA A 69 5.45 -2.94 -0.78
C ALA A 69 5.00 -2.50 0.63
N ILE A 70 4.71 -3.45 1.53
CA ILE A 70 4.34 -3.16 2.92
C ILE A 70 5.49 -2.46 3.66
N VAL A 71 6.72 -2.99 3.54
CA VAL A 71 7.90 -2.43 4.23
C VAL A 71 8.20 -1.02 3.71
N ALA A 72 8.17 -0.81 2.39
CA ALA A 72 8.35 0.49 1.78
C ALA A 72 7.25 1.47 2.21
N GLY A 73 5.98 1.03 2.22
CA GLY A 73 4.85 1.83 2.66
C GLY A 73 4.98 2.32 4.10
N LEU A 74 5.31 1.41 5.03
CA LEU A 74 5.56 1.75 6.44
C LEU A 74 6.72 2.75 6.59
N PHE A 75 7.83 2.52 5.88
CA PHE A 75 8.99 3.39 5.92
C PHE A 75 8.66 4.82 5.46
N ILE A 76 7.91 4.94 4.37
CA ILE A 76 7.44 6.23 3.85
C ILE A 76 6.54 6.92 4.88
N ILE A 77 5.52 6.22 5.41
CA ILE A 77 4.60 6.79 6.41
C ILE A 77 5.37 7.37 7.60
N ILE A 78 6.27 6.58 8.20
CA ILE A 78 7.04 7.00 9.38
C ILE A 78 7.91 8.21 9.03
N THR A 79 8.66 8.16 7.92
CA THR A 79 9.59 9.22 7.51
C THR A 79 8.86 10.56 7.34
N TYR A 80 7.71 10.56 6.67
CA TYR A 80 6.97 11.79 6.39
C TYR A 80 6.13 12.28 7.57
N ILE A 81 5.69 11.39 8.48
CA ILE A 81 5.13 11.82 9.77
C ILE A 81 6.19 12.53 10.61
N VAL A 82 7.40 11.96 10.73
CA VAL A 82 8.50 12.60 11.47
C VAL A 82 8.85 13.96 10.85
N ARG A 83 8.86 14.04 9.52
CA ARG A 83 9.11 15.29 8.80
C ARG A 83 8.03 16.35 9.03
N LEU A 84 6.76 15.96 9.15
CA LEU A 84 5.66 16.89 9.46
C LEU A 84 5.71 17.42 10.90
N LEU A 85 6.31 16.68 11.82
CA LEU A 85 6.41 17.03 13.24
C LEU A 85 7.70 17.80 13.59
N SER A 86 8.64 17.92 12.66
CA SER A 86 9.91 18.63 12.82
C SER A 86 9.89 20.00 12.14
#